data_AF-A0A949Q8F0-F1
#
_entry.id   AF-A0A949Q8F0-F1
#
_cell.length_a   1.000
_cell.length_b   1.000
_cell.length_c   1.000
_cell.angle_alpha   90.00
_cell.angle_beta   90.00
_cell.angle_gamma   90.00
#
_symmetry.space_group_name_H-M   'P 1'
#
loop_
_entity.id
_entity.type
_entity.pdbx_description
1 polymer ?
#
loop_
_entity_poly.entity_id
_entity_poly.type
_entity_poly.pdbx_seq_one_letter_code
_entity_poly.pdbx_strand_id
1 'polypeptide(L)' 'MSVAAIETPRFNFLATPLAGVWQLQRKPITDTRGFFSRFYCADEFSAAGFKLPLVQGNHAYSKQRGTLR' A
#
# COMPACT_ATOMS: atom_id res chain seq x y z
N MET A 1 -5.57 -10.74 19.16
CA MET A 1 -5.81 -9.29 19.28
C MET A 1 -6.26 -8.80 17.91
N SER A 2 -7.48 -8.29 17.80
CA SER A 2 -8.03 -7.80 16.53
C SER A 2 -7.23 -6.58 16.09
N VAL A 3 -6.54 -6.69 14.96
CA VAL A 3 -5.81 -5.57 14.36
C VAL A 3 -6.85 -4.73 13.63
N ALA A 4 -6.99 -3.45 13.98
CA ALA A 4 -7.90 -2.57 13.27
C ALA A 4 -7.50 -2.54 11.79
N ALA A 5 -8.46 -2.88 10.92
CA ALA A 5 -8.29 -2.89 9.47
C ALA A 5 -9.26 -1.89 8.86
N ILE A 6 -8.76 -1.01 8.00
CA ILE A 6 -9.60 -0.14 7.18
C ILE A 6 -9.59 -0.70 5.76
N GLU A 7 -10.78 -0.93 5.21
CA GLU A 7 -10.92 -1.47 3.86
C GLU A 7 -11.42 -0.42 2.88
N THR A 8 -10.85 -0.45 1.70
CA THR A 8 -11.26 0.34 0.53
C THR A 8 -11.35 -0.59 -0.69
N PRO A 9 -11.93 -0.13 -1.82
CA PRO A 9 -12.07 -0.97 -3.01
C PRO A 9 -10.75 -1.56 -3.53
N ARG A 10 -9.63 -0.84 -3.40
CA ARG A 10 -8.31 -1.24 -3.94
C ARG A 10 -7.26 -1.56 -2.87
N PHE A 11 -7.52 -1.26 -1.60
CA PHE A 11 -6.53 -1.45 -0.53
C PHE A 11 -7.13 -1.96 0.78
N ASN A 12 -6.33 -2.71 1.54
CA ASN A 12 -6.51 -2.92 2.98
C ASN A 12 -5.38 -2.21 3.73
N PHE A 13 -5.74 -1.44 4.75
CA PHE A 13 -4.81 -0.75 5.64
C PHE A 13 -4.81 -1.49 6.98
N LEU A 14 -3.71 -2.17 7.30
CA LEU A 14 -3.56 -2.97 8.52
C LEU A 14 -2.67 -2.23 9.50
N ALA A 15 -3.15 -2.03 10.73
CA ALA A 15 -2.29 -1.47 11.77
C ALA A 15 -1.11 -2.41 12.06
N THR A 16 0.05 -1.86 12.39
CA THR A 16 1.19 -2.65 12.89
C THR A 16 1.34 -2.45 14.39
N PRO A 17 2.14 -3.29 15.08
CA PRO A 17 2.47 -3.05 16.49
C PRO A 17 3.19 -1.72 16.73
N LEU A 18 3.85 -1.15 15.70
CA LEU A 18 4.48 0.16 15.79
C LEU A 18 3.45 1.25 15.45
N ALA A 19 3.14 2.10 16.43
CA ALA A 19 2.17 3.18 16.28
C ALA A 19 2.54 4.11 15.11
N GLY A 20 1.54 4.48 14.30
CA GLY A 20 1.73 5.33 13.12
C GLY A 20 2.26 4.59 11.89
N VAL A 21 2.68 3.33 12.02
CA VAL A 21 3.09 2.49 10.88
C VAL A 21 1.97 1.55 10.49
N TRP A 22 1.68 1.52 9.19
CA TRP A 22 0.61 0.73 8.60
C TRP A 22 1.18 -0.18 7.52
N GLN A 23 0.68 -1.42 7.47
CA GLN A 23 0.90 -2.31 6.34
C GLN A 23 -0.23 -2.10 5.32
N LEU A 24 0.15 -1.64 4.13
CA LEU A 24 -0.78 -1.49 3.01
C LEU A 24 -0.78 -2.76 2.15
N GLN A 25 -1.92 -3.42 2.04
CA GLN A 25 -2.13 -4.51 1.10
C GLN A 25 -2.92 -4.00 -0.10
N ARG A 26 -2.39 -4.20 -1.31
CA ARG A 26 -3.08 -3.86 -2.56
C ARG A 26 -4.01 -4.99 -2.96
N LYS A 27 -5.12 -4.67 -3.62
CA LYS A 27 -6.07 -5.61 -4.25
C LYS A 27 -5.93 -5.54 -5.77
N PRO A 28 -5.04 -6.35 -6.39
CA PRO A 28 -4.90 -6.39 -7.84
C PRO A 28 -6.19 -6.87 -8.51
N ILE A 29 -6.51 -6.29 -9.66
CA ILE A 29 -7.50 -6.83 -10.59
C ILE A 29 -6.75 -7.77 -11.53
N THR A 30 -7.21 -9.00 -11.69
CA THR A 30 -6.55 -10.00 -12.53
C THR A 30 -7.48 -10.42 -13.65
N ASP A 31 -6.93 -10.59 -14.86
CA ASP A 31 -7.61 -11.19 -16.00
C ASP A 31 -6.62 -12.03 -16.84
N THR A 32 -7.03 -12.48 -18.03
CA THR A 32 -6.21 -13.33 -18.90
C THR A 32 -4.92 -12.66 -19.41
N ARG A 33 -4.79 -11.35 -19.30
CA ARG A 33 -3.62 -10.56 -19.73
C ARG A 33 -2.59 -10.38 -18.61
N GLY A 34 -2.96 -10.68 -17.37
CA GLY A 34 -2.13 -10.43 -16.18
C GLY A 34 -2.91 -9.72 -15.08
N PHE A 35 -2.26 -8.78 -14.37
CA PHE A 35 -2.90 -8.02 -13.30
C PHE A 35 -2.67 -6.51 -13.43
N PHE A 36 -3.59 -5.74 -12.87
CA PHE A 36 -3.48 -4.30 -12.68
C PHE A 36 -3.64 -3.94 -11.20
N SER A 37 -2.74 -3.14 -10.65
CA SER A 37 -2.76 -2.74 -9.25
C SER A 37 -2.30 -1.31 -9.07
N ARG A 38 -3.04 -0.53 -8.30
CA ARG A 38 -2.67 0.84 -7.92
C ARG A 38 -1.68 0.80 -6.75
N PHE A 39 -0.68 1.68 -6.78
CA PHE A 39 0.19 1.92 -5.62
C PHE A 39 -0.38 3.01 -4.70
N TYR A 40 -1.15 3.95 -5.26
CA TYR A 40 -1.78 5.05 -4.54
C TYR A 40 -3.12 5.43 -5.18
N CYS A 41 -4.04 5.92 -4.36
CA CYS A 41 -5.30 6.54 -4.77
C CYS A 41 -5.67 7.57 -3.70
N ALA A 42 -5.71 8.85 -4.06
CA ALA A 42 -5.91 9.95 -3.10
C ALA A 42 -7.22 9.79 -2.32
N ASP A 43 -8.30 9.45 -3.02
CA ASP A 43 -9.63 9.30 -2.41
C ASP A 43 -9.67 8.14 -1.40
N GLU A 44 -9.09 6.99 -1.76
CA GLU A 44 -9.10 5.79 -0.89
C GLU A 44 -8.18 5.97 0.32
N PHE A 45 -7.03 6.62 0.15
CA PHE A 45 -6.13 6.96 1.26
C PHE A 45 -6.77 7.98 2.20
N SER A 46 -7.40 9.02 1.65
CA SER A 46 -8.13 10.01 2.43
C SER A 46 -9.30 9.38 3.20
N ALA A 47 -10.06 8.49 2.57
CA ALA A 47 -11.13 7.72 3.22
C ALA A 47 -10.61 6.83 4.36
N ALA A 48 -9.37 6.34 4.25
CA ALA A 48 -8.68 5.61 5.31
C ALA A 48 -7.98 6.52 6.36
N GLY A 49 -8.17 7.84 6.29
CA GLY A 49 -7.63 8.80 7.26
C GLY A 49 -6.22 9.30 6.95
N PHE A 50 -5.62 8.91 5.82
CA PHE A 50 -4.31 9.38 5.38
C PHE A 50 -4.45 10.69 4.59
N LYS A 51 -4.10 11.81 5.24
CA LYS A 51 -4.34 13.17 4.72
C LYS A 51 -3.18 13.78 3.95
N LEU A 52 -2.01 13.15 3.96
CA LEU A 52 -0.82 13.70 3.29
C LEU A 52 -0.79 13.29 1.81
N PRO A 53 -0.64 14.24 0.87
CA PRO A 53 -0.51 13.92 -0.53
C PRO A 53 0.84 13.25 -0.82
N LEU A 54 0.81 12.18 -1.62
CA LEU A 54 2.02 11.58 -2.19
C LEU A 54 2.46 12.41 -3.39
N VAL A 55 3.48 13.26 -3.20
CA VAL A 55 3.98 14.19 -4.23
C VAL A 55 5.15 13.62 -5.05
N GLN A 56 5.74 12.52 -4.61
CA GLN A 56 6.85 11.85 -5.29
C GLN A 56 6.75 10.35 -5.09
N GLY A 57 7.06 9.60 -6.14
CA GLY A 57 7.20 8.14 -6.11
C GLY A 57 8.57 7.74 -6.63
N ASN A 58 9.33 6.99 -5.84
CA ASN A 58 10.62 6.44 -6.24
C ASN A 58 10.49 4.93 -6.45
N HIS A 59 11.15 4.40 -7.46
CA HIS A 59 11.28 2.96 -7.71
C HIS A 59 12.76 2.63 -7.80
N ALA A 60 13.24 1.77 -6.90
CA ALA A 60 14.63 1.31 -6.89
C ALA A 60 14.69 -0.20 -7.13
N TYR A 61 15.63 -0.63 -7.97
CA TYR A 61 15.93 -2.04 -8.22
C TYR A 61 17.34 -2.35 -7.74
N SER A 62 17.47 -3.31 -6.82
CA SER A 62 18.75 -3.86 -6.39
C SER A 62 19.02 -5.17 -7.13
N LYS A 63 19.97 -5.15 -8.07
CA LYS A 63 20.29 -6.31 -8.93
C LYS A 63 20.86 -7.49 -8.15
N GLN A 64 21.67 -7.23 -7.13
CA GLN A 64 22.37 -8.26 -6.37
C GLN A 64 21.59 -8.62 -5.11
N ARG A 65 21.40 -9.92 -4.86
CA ARG A 65 20.88 -10.41 -3.57
C ARG A 65 21.87 -10.02 -2.47
N GLY A 66 21.36 -9.49 -1.36
CA GLY A 66 22.18 -9.04 -0.24
C GLY A 66 22.59 -7.56 -0.30
N THR A 67 22.17 -6.79 -1.31
CA THR A 67 22.32 -5.32 -1.27
C THR A 67 21.48 -4.73 -0.13
N LEU A 68 22.14 -4.13 0.85
CA LEU A 68 21.50 -3.43 1.99
C LEU A 68 21.32 -1.93 1.66
N ARG A 69 20.22 -1.36 2.12
CA ARG A 69 19.85 0.07 2.01
C ARG A 69 19.12 0.49 3.27
#